data_AF-A0A1C5MBZ3-F1
#
_entry.id   AF-A0A1C5MBZ3-F1
#
_cell.length_a   1.000
_cell.length_b   1.000
_cell.length_c   1.000
_cell.angle_alpha   90.00
_cell.angle_beta   90.00
_cell.angle_gamma   90.00
#
_symmetry.space_group_name_H-M   'P 1'
#
loop_
_entity.id
_entity.type
_entity.pdbx_description
1 polymer ?
#
loop_
_entity_poly.entity_id
_entity_poly.type
_entity_poly.pdbx_seq_one_letter_code
_entity_poly.pdbx_strand_id
1 'polypeptide(L)'
;MMCEGTLLDMIPNFATGSVELKLKISGCEILEHTKEWKDKKLRVNITKQRAKRSLDANGYYWALLSQVAGCMGISKEEAHNKMICEYGQPETQEDGTVVRFAMLSDIDISRRDDIYGKPIGSTFTNGKRYTEYIMMRGSSTYNTAEMAKLITGLVDTIHECDIPVETLTPVELERIMQHG
;
A
#
# COMPACT_ATOMS: atom_id res chain seq x y z
N MET A 1 -13.72 -2.87 23.48
CA MET A 1 -12.73 -1.89 23.93
C MET A 1 -11.34 -2.51 23.77
N MET A 2 -10.42 -1.82 23.11
CA MET A 2 -9.02 -2.26 22.96
C MET A 2 -8.17 -1.28 23.76
N CYS A 3 -7.41 -1.79 24.74
CA CYS A 3 -6.60 -0.97 25.63
C CYS A 3 -5.14 -1.38 25.51
N GLU A 4 -4.26 -0.39 25.51
CA GLU A 4 -2.82 -0.64 25.44
C GLU A 4 -2.24 -0.72 26.87
N GLY A 5 -1.30 -1.64 27.07
CA GLY A 5 -0.72 -1.87 28.38
C GLY A 5 0.60 -2.61 28.32
N THR A 6 1.33 -2.52 29.42
CA THR A 6 2.63 -3.16 29.61
C THR A 6 2.48 -4.32 30.59
N LEU A 7 3.05 -5.48 30.24
CA LEU A 7 3.22 -6.59 31.17
C LEU A 7 4.35 -6.26 32.15
N LEU A 8 4.01 -6.13 33.42
CA LEU A 8 4.96 -5.85 34.48
C LEU A 8 5.51 -7.14 35.11
N ASP A 9 4.68 -8.17 35.25
CA ASP A 9 5.05 -9.42 35.89
C ASP A 9 4.19 -10.59 35.42
N MET A 10 4.74 -11.80 35.47
CA MET A 10 4.09 -13.04 35.07
C MET A 10 4.47 -14.16 36.04
N ILE A 11 3.49 -14.68 36.77
CA ILE A 11 3.68 -15.73 37.78
C ILE A 11 2.98 -17.01 37.28
N PRO A 12 3.73 -17.98 36.73
CA PRO A 12 3.15 -19.26 36.31
C PRO A 12 2.94 -20.21 37.49
N ASN A 13 1.81 -20.93 37.50
CA ASN A 13 1.55 -22.03 38.41
C ASN A 13 1.48 -23.35 37.62
N PHE A 14 2.58 -24.08 37.61
CA PHE A 14 2.74 -25.32 36.85
C PHE A 14 1.86 -26.47 37.37
N ALA A 15 1.49 -26.46 38.65
CA ALA A 15 0.64 -27.52 39.22
C ALA A 15 -0.81 -27.43 38.73
N THR A 16 -1.29 -26.22 38.43
CA THR A 16 -2.67 -25.96 37.98
C THR A 16 -2.76 -25.60 36.50
N GLY A 17 -1.63 -25.35 35.83
CA GLY A 17 -1.59 -24.86 34.45
C GLY A 17 -2.08 -23.42 34.29
N SER A 18 -2.17 -22.65 35.38
CA SER A 18 -2.63 -21.27 35.37
C SER A 18 -1.47 -20.28 35.38
N VAL A 19 -1.74 -19.04 34.95
CA VAL A 19 -0.77 -17.94 34.97
C VAL A 19 -1.44 -16.67 35.48
N GLU A 20 -0.80 -16.01 36.43
CA GLU A 20 -1.22 -14.69 36.90
C GLU A 20 -0.38 -13.62 36.20
N LEU A 21 -1.05 -12.61 35.63
CA LEU A 21 -0.42 -11.52 34.89
C LEU A 21 -0.65 -10.20 35.61
N LYS A 22 0.43 -9.46 35.87
CA LYS A 22 0.37 -8.08 36.37
C LYS A 22 0.53 -7.11 35.21
N LEU A 23 -0.56 -6.47 34.80
CA LEU A 23 -0.59 -5.54 33.67
C LEU A 23 -0.72 -4.09 34.18
N LYS A 24 0.01 -3.16 33.58
CA LYS A 24 -0.24 -1.73 33.68
C LYS A 24 -0.91 -1.25 32.40
N ILE A 25 -2.16 -0.83 32.48
CA ILE A 25 -2.93 -0.36 31.32
C ILE A 25 -3.03 1.16 31.40
N SER A 26 -2.81 1.85 30.29
CA SER A 26 -2.88 3.31 30.19
C SER A 26 -3.93 3.73 29.16
N GLY A 27 -4.58 4.88 29.35
CA GLY A 27 -5.43 5.50 28.32
C GLY A 27 -6.78 4.84 28.06
N CYS A 28 -7.47 4.33 29.08
CA CYS A 28 -8.79 3.74 28.92
C CYS A 28 -9.74 4.00 30.11
N GLU A 29 -11.04 3.92 29.83
CA GLU A 29 -12.16 4.00 30.79
C GLU A 29 -12.29 2.74 31.68
N ILE A 30 -11.31 1.81 31.65
CA ILE A 30 -11.35 0.56 32.45
C ILE A 30 -11.54 0.86 33.93
N LEU A 31 -10.98 1.98 34.43
CA LEU A 31 -11.13 2.38 35.83
C LEU A 31 -12.59 2.46 36.26
N GLU A 32 -13.49 2.87 35.36
CA GLU A 32 -14.91 3.03 35.64
C GLU A 32 -15.64 1.69 35.80
N HIS A 33 -15.20 0.66 35.07
CA HIS A 33 -15.79 -0.68 35.11
C HIS A 33 -15.14 -1.64 36.12
N THR A 34 -14.04 -1.24 36.77
CA THR A 34 -13.31 -2.10 37.73
C THR A 34 -14.21 -2.69 38.83
N LYS A 35 -15.18 -1.92 39.32
CA LYS A 35 -16.15 -2.37 40.35
C LYS A 35 -17.11 -3.43 39.83
N GLU A 36 -17.49 -3.35 38.55
CA GLU A 36 -18.47 -4.26 37.93
C GLU A 36 -17.86 -5.59 37.51
N TRP A 37 -16.55 -5.61 37.26
CA TRP A 37 -15.81 -6.77 36.79
C TRP A 37 -15.19 -7.61 37.90
N LYS A 38 -15.10 -7.05 39.12
CA LYS A 38 -14.57 -7.74 40.28
C LYS A 38 -15.31 -9.07 40.50
N ASP A 39 -14.55 -10.14 40.70
CA ASP A 39 -15.02 -11.51 40.95
C ASP A 39 -15.87 -12.14 39.83
N LYS A 40 -15.87 -11.56 38.62
CA LYS A 40 -16.55 -12.11 37.44
C LYS A 40 -15.58 -12.82 36.48
N LYS A 41 -16.10 -13.82 35.75
CA LYS A 41 -15.37 -14.45 34.65
C LYS A 41 -15.34 -13.49 33.45
N LEU A 42 -14.14 -13.02 33.10
CA LEU A 42 -13.91 -12.15 31.96
C LEU A 42 -13.31 -12.95 30.79
N ARG A 43 -13.68 -12.59 29.57
CA ARG A 43 -12.97 -13.03 28.37
C ARG A 43 -11.92 -11.98 28.03
N VAL A 44 -10.64 -12.35 28.09
CA VAL A 44 -9.50 -11.44 27.84
C VAL A 44 -8.73 -11.96 26.63
N ASN A 45 -8.44 -11.08 25.67
CA ASN A 45 -7.54 -11.35 24.54
C ASN A 45 -6.26 -10.54 24.73
N ILE A 46 -5.12 -11.21 24.89
CA ILE A 46 -3.81 -10.58 25.05
C ILE A 46 -2.96 -10.93 23.84
N THR A 47 -2.56 -9.93 23.07
CA THR A 47 -1.71 -10.08 21.88
C THR A 47 -0.42 -9.29 22.06
N LYS A 48 0.73 -9.88 21.74
CA LYS A 48 2.01 -9.15 21.72
C LYS A 48 1.89 -7.98 20.73
N GLN A 49 1.99 -6.75 21.22
CA GLN A 49 2.09 -5.58 20.37
C GLN A 49 3.39 -5.72 19.57
N ARG A 50 3.24 -6.01 18.28
CA ARG A 50 4.35 -5.90 17.33
C ARG A 50 4.40 -4.44 16.95
N ALA A 51 5.60 -3.88 16.76
CA ALA A 51 5.71 -2.62 16.04
C ALA A 51 4.83 -2.76 14.79
N LYS A 52 3.99 -1.75 14.52
CA LYS A 52 3.36 -1.60 13.21
C LYS A 52 4.54 -1.82 12.25
N ARG A 53 4.53 -2.89 11.44
CA ARG A 53 5.54 -2.99 10.38
C ARG A 53 5.48 -1.63 9.70
N SER A 54 6.60 -0.89 9.69
CA SER A 54 6.66 0.28 8.82
C SER A 54 6.13 -0.20 7.48
N LEU A 55 5.18 0.52 6.90
CA LEU A 55 4.80 0.22 5.53
C LEU A 55 6.10 0.22 4.74
N ASP A 56 6.46 -0.94 4.17
CA ASP A 56 7.49 -0.96 3.16
C ASP A 56 7.04 -0.04 2.01
N ALA A 57 7.97 0.37 1.16
CA ALA A 57 7.68 1.32 0.08
C ALA A 57 6.46 0.88 -0.76
N ASN A 58 6.32 -0.41 -1.03
CA ASN A 58 5.19 -0.97 -1.78
C ASN A 58 3.87 -0.85 -1.01
N GLY A 59 3.85 -1.19 0.28
CA GLY A 59 2.69 -1.01 1.13
C GLY A 59 2.25 0.45 1.19
N TYR A 60 3.20 1.39 1.37
CA TYR A 60 2.91 2.82 1.40
C TYR A 60 2.30 3.29 0.08
N TYR A 61 2.89 2.87 -1.04
CA TYR A 61 2.35 3.16 -2.37
C TYR A 61 0.89 2.74 -2.53
N TRP A 62 0.55 1.49 -2.21
CA TRP A 62 -0.83 1.00 -2.37
C TRP A 62 -1.82 1.68 -1.42
N ALA A 63 -1.40 1.98 -0.19
CA ALA A 63 -2.22 2.71 0.77
C ALA A 63 -2.52 4.14 0.31
N LEU A 64 -1.51 4.83 -0.23
CA LEU A 64 -1.64 6.18 -0.77
C LEU A 64 -2.49 6.18 -2.05
N LEU A 65 -2.17 5.29 -2.99
CA LEU A 65 -2.89 5.14 -4.26
C LEU A 65 -4.38 4.84 -4.03
N SER A 66 -4.72 4.02 -3.03
CA SER A 66 -6.12 3.72 -2.69
C SER A 66 -6.91 4.95 -2.26
N GLN A 67 -6.28 5.90 -1.58
CA GLN A 67 -6.93 7.16 -1.18
C GLN A 67 -7.14 8.06 -2.40
N VAL A 68 -6.09 8.20 -3.22
CA VAL A 68 -6.14 8.96 -4.48
C VAL A 68 -7.23 8.44 -5.42
N ALA A 69 -7.29 7.12 -5.62
CA ALA A 69 -8.32 6.49 -6.44
C ALA A 69 -9.74 6.80 -5.91
N GLY A 70 -9.93 6.78 -4.58
CA GLY A 70 -11.17 7.18 -3.92
C GLY A 70 -11.56 8.64 -4.17
N CYS A 71 -10.61 9.56 -4.08
CA CYS A 71 -10.83 10.98 -4.38
C CYS A 71 -11.16 11.24 -5.86
N MET A 72 -10.53 10.49 -6.77
CA MET A 72 -10.74 10.60 -8.21
C MET A 72 -11.99 9.87 -8.72
N GLY A 73 -12.58 8.98 -7.91
CA GLY A 73 -13.72 8.15 -8.31
C GLY A 73 -13.38 7.06 -9.33
N ILE A 74 -12.12 6.58 -9.33
CA ILE A 74 -11.64 5.51 -10.23
C ILE A 74 -11.21 4.27 -9.44
N SER A 75 -11.01 3.14 -10.14
CA SER A 75 -10.53 1.93 -9.47
C SER A 75 -9.04 2.03 -9.11
N LYS A 76 -8.58 1.17 -8.20
CA LYS A 76 -7.15 1.12 -7.82
C LYS A 76 -6.28 0.66 -8.99
N GLU A 77 -6.79 -0.24 -9.81
CA GLU A 77 -6.16 -0.75 -11.01
C GLU A 77 -6.01 0.36 -12.06
N GLU A 78 -7.05 1.20 -12.21
CA GLU A 78 -7.02 2.35 -13.11
C GLU A 78 -6.02 3.41 -12.65
N ALA A 79 -6.01 3.73 -11.35
CA ALA A 79 -5.02 4.64 -10.76
C ALA A 79 -3.60 4.07 -10.89
N HIS A 80 -3.41 2.77 -10.65
CA HIS A 80 -2.13 2.10 -10.78
C HIS A 80 -1.60 2.18 -12.21
N ASN A 81 -2.44 1.85 -13.19
CA ASN A 81 -2.10 1.94 -14.61
C ASN A 81 -1.64 3.35 -15.00
N LYS A 82 -2.34 4.40 -14.55
CA LYS A 82 -1.94 5.79 -14.79
C LYS A 82 -0.54 6.07 -14.24
N MET A 83 -0.26 5.63 -13.01
CA MET A 83 1.05 5.82 -12.38
C MET A 83 2.16 5.03 -13.09
N ILE A 84 1.89 3.81 -13.54
CA ILE A 84 2.85 3.03 -14.33
C ILE A 84 3.09 3.67 -15.69
N CYS A 85 2.06 4.22 -16.34
CA CYS A 85 2.21 4.89 -17.63
C CYS A 85 3.07 6.16 -17.55
N GLU A 86 2.96 6.93 -16.46
CA GLU A 86 3.70 8.18 -16.33
C GLU A 86 5.07 8.03 -15.67
N TYR A 87 5.15 7.26 -14.59
CA TYR A 87 6.35 7.19 -13.74
C TYR A 87 7.00 5.80 -13.72
N GLY A 88 6.40 4.82 -14.41
CA GLY A 88 6.90 3.45 -14.46
C GLY A 88 8.11 3.25 -15.37
N GLN A 89 8.52 1.98 -15.50
CA GLN A 89 9.67 1.56 -16.30
C GLN A 89 9.20 0.77 -17.54
N PRO A 90 9.79 1.01 -18.72
CA PRO A 90 9.49 0.20 -19.89
C PRO A 90 9.99 -1.24 -19.71
N GLU A 91 9.28 -2.19 -20.30
CA GLU A 91 9.77 -3.54 -20.52
C GLU A 91 10.82 -3.53 -21.64
N THR A 92 11.94 -4.21 -21.44
CA THR A 92 13.05 -4.26 -22.39
C THR A 92 13.49 -5.69 -22.65
N GLN A 93 13.86 -5.98 -23.89
CA GLN A 93 14.53 -7.23 -24.25
C GLN A 93 15.96 -7.28 -23.68
N GLU A 94 16.63 -8.43 -23.81
CA GLU A 94 18.01 -8.63 -23.33
C GLU A 94 19.01 -7.63 -23.93
N ASP A 95 18.76 -7.13 -25.15
CA ASP A 95 19.57 -6.13 -25.83
C ASP A 95 19.24 -4.68 -25.46
N GLY A 96 18.28 -4.47 -24.55
CA GLY A 96 17.80 -3.15 -24.12
C GLY A 96 16.71 -2.55 -25.01
N THR A 97 16.27 -3.25 -26.06
CA THR A 97 15.19 -2.76 -26.94
C THR A 97 13.85 -2.75 -26.20
N VAL A 98 13.19 -1.60 -26.21
CA VAL A 98 11.85 -1.42 -25.61
C VAL A 98 10.81 -2.27 -26.32
N VAL A 99 10.06 -3.06 -25.55
CA VAL A 99 8.97 -3.89 -26.06
C VAL A 99 7.77 -3.02 -26.43
N ARG A 100 7.20 -3.25 -27.61
CA ARG A 100 6.03 -2.53 -28.12
C ARG A 100 4.94 -3.52 -28.53
N PHE A 101 3.69 -3.08 -28.41
CA PHE A 101 2.53 -3.84 -28.88
C PHE A 101 1.46 -2.89 -29.43
N ALA A 102 0.57 -3.43 -30.24
CA ALA A 102 -0.58 -2.70 -30.78
C ALA A 102 -1.87 -3.46 -30.44
N MET A 103 -2.89 -2.72 -30.00
CA MET A 103 -4.22 -3.25 -29.71
C MET A 103 -5.28 -2.44 -30.44
N LEU A 104 -6.44 -3.03 -30.70
CA LEU A 104 -7.58 -2.27 -31.23
C LEU A 104 -7.91 -1.14 -30.26
N SER A 105 -8.15 0.06 -30.79
CA SER A 105 -8.35 1.26 -29.96
C SER A 105 -9.64 1.24 -29.14
N ASP A 106 -10.57 0.32 -29.42
CA ASP A 106 -11.80 0.10 -28.65
C ASP A 106 -11.60 -0.85 -27.45
N ILE A 107 -10.42 -1.48 -27.34
CA ILE A 107 -10.06 -2.30 -26.18
C ILE A 107 -9.49 -1.39 -25.09
N ASP A 108 -10.22 -1.27 -23.99
CA ASP A 108 -9.76 -0.56 -22.81
C ASP A 108 -8.79 -1.43 -21.98
N ILE A 109 -7.55 -0.98 -21.88
CA ILE A 109 -6.51 -1.61 -21.04
C ILE A 109 -6.33 -0.91 -19.70
N SER A 110 -6.96 0.24 -19.48
CA SER A 110 -6.70 1.08 -18.31
C SER A 110 -7.02 0.41 -16.98
N ARG A 111 -7.85 -0.63 -16.98
CA ARG A 111 -8.30 -1.37 -15.79
C ARG A 111 -7.70 -2.76 -15.68
N ARG A 112 -6.80 -3.13 -16.59
CA ARG A 112 -6.18 -4.45 -16.60
C ARG A 112 -5.00 -4.47 -15.63
N ASP A 113 -4.80 -5.61 -14.98
CA ASP A 113 -3.69 -5.85 -14.05
C ASP A 113 -2.59 -6.73 -14.66
N ASP A 114 -2.87 -7.34 -15.81
CA ASP A 114 -1.97 -8.23 -16.55
C ASP A 114 -1.18 -7.54 -17.67
N ILE A 115 -1.55 -6.32 -18.06
CA ILE A 115 -0.85 -5.56 -19.09
C ILE A 115 -0.86 -4.06 -18.78
N TYR A 116 0.32 -3.44 -18.87
CA TYR A 116 0.53 -2.01 -18.67
C TYR A 116 1.12 -1.42 -19.96
N GLY A 117 0.49 -0.38 -20.50
CA GLY A 117 0.87 0.19 -21.79
C GLY A 117 0.85 1.71 -21.82
N LYS A 118 2.00 2.33 -22.10
CA LYS A 118 2.06 3.77 -22.38
C LYS A 118 1.75 4.03 -23.86
N PRO A 119 0.65 4.72 -24.20
CA PRO A 119 0.30 4.97 -25.60
C PRO A 119 1.33 5.88 -26.26
N ILE A 120 1.76 5.53 -27.47
CA ILE A 120 2.75 6.28 -28.26
C ILE A 120 2.23 6.73 -29.62
N GLY A 121 1.07 6.25 -30.05
CA GLY A 121 0.47 6.60 -31.32
C GLY A 121 -0.72 5.74 -31.67
N SER A 122 -1.25 5.96 -32.87
CA SER A 122 -2.31 5.13 -33.42
C SER A 122 -2.15 4.98 -34.92
N THR A 123 -2.47 3.79 -35.42
CA THR A 123 -2.39 3.44 -36.84
C THR A 123 -3.78 2.99 -37.32
N PHE A 124 -4.13 3.33 -38.56
CA PHE A 124 -5.38 2.90 -39.18
C PHE A 124 -5.09 1.94 -40.34
N THR A 125 -5.52 0.69 -40.19
CA THR A 125 -5.25 -0.39 -41.15
C THR A 125 -6.49 -1.25 -41.30
N ASN A 126 -6.84 -1.62 -42.54
CA ASN A 126 -7.99 -2.48 -42.85
C ASN A 126 -9.31 -2.01 -42.22
N GLY A 127 -9.55 -0.69 -42.18
CA GLY A 127 -10.78 -0.11 -41.64
C GLY A 127 -10.85 -0.08 -40.10
N LYS A 128 -9.80 -0.50 -39.39
CA LYS A 128 -9.74 -0.51 -37.92
C LYS A 128 -8.62 0.40 -37.41
N ARG A 129 -8.88 1.06 -36.27
CA ARG A 129 -7.88 1.84 -35.55
C ARG A 129 -7.20 0.97 -34.50
N TYR A 130 -5.88 1.03 -34.48
CA TYR A 130 -5.04 0.39 -33.47
C TYR A 130 -4.29 1.46 -32.71
N THR A 131 -4.20 1.32 -31.39
CA THR A 131 -3.33 2.14 -30.56
C THR A 131 -2.03 1.37 -30.34
N GLU A 132 -0.90 2.04 -30.58
CA GLU A 132 0.43 1.51 -30.29
C GLU A 132 0.88 1.93 -28.90
N TYR A 133 1.49 0.98 -28.19
CA TYR A 133 1.93 1.13 -26.81
C TYR A 133 3.39 0.72 -26.66
N ILE A 134 4.09 1.40 -25.77
CA ILE A 134 5.26 0.85 -25.07
C ILE A 134 4.74 -0.04 -23.93
N MET A 135 5.23 -1.28 -23.85
CA MET A 135 4.94 -2.15 -22.72
C MET A 135 5.70 -1.66 -21.49
N MET A 136 4.99 -1.55 -20.38
CA MET A 136 5.53 -1.12 -19.09
C MET A 136 5.63 -2.33 -18.15
N ARG A 137 6.65 -2.33 -17.31
CA ARG A 137 6.84 -3.31 -16.24
C ARG A 137 5.82 -3.09 -15.12
N GLY A 138 5.28 -4.19 -14.58
CA GLY A 138 4.51 -4.15 -13.33
C GLY A 138 5.40 -3.79 -12.14
N SER A 139 4.88 -3.01 -11.19
CA SER A 139 5.65 -2.53 -10.02
C SER A 139 6.14 -3.67 -9.12
N SER A 140 5.56 -4.86 -9.21
CA SER A 140 6.03 -6.06 -8.49
C SER A 140 7.45 -6.48 -8.86
N THR A 141 7.97 -6.00 -9.99
CA THR A 141 9.34 -6.28 -10.45
C THR A 141 10.33 -5.18 -10.09
N TYR A 142 9.88 -4.08 -9.46
CA TYR A 142 10.71 -2.89 -9.28
C TYR A 142 11.76 -3.09 -8.20
N ASN A 143 12.95 -2.55 -8.44
CA ASN A 143 13.93 -2.33 -7.40
C ASN A 143 13.59 -1.09 -6.55
N THR A 144 14.33 -0.86 -5.48
CA THR A 144 14.10 0.25 -4.54
C THR A 144 14.10 1.63 -5.22
N ALA A 145 14.98 1.88 -6.17
CA ALA A 145 15.07 3.17 -6.87
C ALA A 145 13.88 3.38 -7.83
N GLU A 146 13.48 2.32 -8.55
CA GLU A 146 12.31 2.34 -9.42
C GLU A 146 11.01 2.57 -8.63
N MET A 147 10.89 1.91 -7.47
CA MET A 147 9.75 2.08 -6.57
C MET A 147 9.71 3.49 -5.96
N ALA A 148 10.88 4.02 -5.55
CA ALA A 148 10.99 5.39 -5.06
C ALA A 148 10.49 6.40 -6.09
N LYS A 149 10.92 6.26 -7.34
CA LYS A 149 10.46 7.13 -8.45
C LYS A 149 8.95 7.06 -8.66
N LEU A 150 8.36 5.86 -8.58
CA LEU A 150 6.90 5.69 -8.70
C LEU A 150 6.14 6.39 -7.57
N ILE A 151 6.65 6.29 -6.33
CA ILE A 151 6.05 6.94 -5.15
C ILE A 151 6.19 8.45 -5.25
N THR A 152 7.36 8.96 -5.61
CA THR A 152 7.59 10.40 -5.79
C THR A 152 6.64 10.96 -6.84
N GLY A 153 6.49 10.29 -8.00
CA GLY A 153 5.54 10.71 -9.02
C GLY A 153 4.08 10.74 -8.55
N LEU A 154 3.67 9.78 -7.71
CA LEU A 154 2.34 9.80 -7.09
C LEU A 154 2.16 10.97 -6.11
N VAL A 155 3.18 11.27 -5.29
CA VAL A 155 3.18 12.42 -4.38
C VAL A 155 3.14 13.74 -5.16
N ASP A 156 3.92 13.86 -6.22
CA ASP A 156 3.91 15.02 -7.11
C ASP A 156 2.53 15.19 -7.75
N THR A 157 1.92 14.10 -8.24
CA THR A 157 0.54 14.13 -8.79
C THR A 157 -0.48 14.63 -7.76
N ILE A 158 -0.37 14.18 -6.51
CA ILE A 158 -1.26 14.63 -5.42
C ILE A 158 -1.13 16.14 -5.22
N HIS A 159 0.09 16.66 -5.15
CA HIS A 159 0.34 18.09 -4.95
C HIS A 159 -0.05 18.93 -6.17
N GLU A 160 0.31 18.49 -7.38
CA GLU A 160 0.01 19.21 -8.62
C GLU A 160 -1.49 19.28 -8.93
N CYS A 161 -2.25 18.25 -8.52
CA CYS A 161 -3.69 18.18 -8.74
C CYS A 161 -4.52 18.59 -7.51
N ASP A 162 -3.90 19.14 -6.45
CA ASP A 162 -4.56 19.51 -5.20
C ASP A 162 -5.47 18.41 -4.61
N ILE A 163 -5.03 17.15 -4.69
CA ILE A 163 -5.80 16.00 -4.20
C ILE A 163 -5.77 16.03 -2.66
N PRO A 164 -6.91 15.96 -1.97
CA PRO A 164 -6.99 16.10 -0.51
C PRO A 164 -6.56 14.82 0.22
N VAL A 165 -5.30 14.42 0.03
CA VAL A 165 -4.69 13.23 0.62
C VAL A 165 -3.38 13.64 1.29
N GLU A 166 -3.19 13.25 2.54
CA GLU A 166 -1.95 13.49 3.27
C GLU A 166 -0.85 12.54 2.81
N THR A 167 0.32 13.10 2.51
CA THR A 167 1.53 12.35 2.16
C THR A 167 2.53 12.40 3.30
N LEU A 168 3.36 11.37 3.44
CA LEU A 168 4.54 11.42 4.31
C LEU A 168 5.46 12.58 3.91
N THR A 169 6.15 13.15 4.91
CA THR A 169 7.19 14.16 4.66
C THR A 169 8.37 13.53 3.90
N PRO A 170 9.21 14.32 3.21
CA PRO A 170 10.40 13.80 2.52
C PRO A 170 11.30 12.94 3.41
N VAL A 171 11.47 13.33 4.68
CA VAL A 171 12.28 12.58 5.66
C VAL A 171 11.65 11.24 6.01
N GLU A 172 10.32 11.17 6.11
CA GLU A 172 9.62 9.91 6.36
C GLU A 172 9.61 9.00 5.13
N LEU A 173 9.50 9.57 3.93
CA LEU A 173 9.64 8.85 2.66
C LEU A 173 11.04 8.21 2.53
N GLU A 174 12.11 8.95 2.83
CA GLU A 174 13.47 8.38 2.81
C GLU A 174 13.62 7.19 3.76
N ARG A 175 13.02 7.25 4.96
CA ARG A 175 13.09 6.16 5.93
C ARG A 175 12.42 4.88 5.44
N ILE A 176 11.26 4.98 4.79
CA ILE A 176 10.57 3.79 4.25
C ILE A 176 11.25 3.22 3.01
N MET A 177 11.99 4.05 2.25
CA MET A 177 12.75 3.62 1.08
C MET A 177 14.07 2.91 1.45
N GLN A 178 14.71 3.29 2.56
CA GLN A 178 15.95 2.64 3.03
C GLN A 178 15.74 1.29 3.72
N HIS A 179 14.53 1.00 4.16
CA HIS A 179 14.19 -0.20 4.95
C HIS A 179 13.19 -1.14 4.25
N GLY A 180 12.93 -0.92 2.95
CA GLY A 180 12.05 -1.73 2.11
C GLY A 180 12.77 -2.78 1.28
#